data_AF-A0A5K1EFY7-F1
#
_entry.id   AF-A0A5K1EFY7-F1
#
_cell.length_a   1.000
_cell.length_b   1.000
_cell.length_c   1.000
_cell.angle_alpha   90.00
_cell.angle_beta   90.00
_cell.angle_gamma   90.00
#
_symmetry.space_group_name_H-M   'P 1'
#
loop_
_entity.id
_entity.type
_entity.pdbx_description
1 polymer ?
#
loop_
_entity_poly.entity_id
_entity_poly.type
_entity_poly.pdbx_seq_one_letter_code
_entity_poly.pdbx_strand_id
1 'polypeptide(L)' 'EWFNADPEAVIAKALSTGGGPNVSDAYTINGLPGMLYNCSSK' A
#
# COMPACT_ATOMS: atom_id res chain seq x y z
N GLU A 1 2.82 1.25 6.10
CA GLU A 1 1.92 0.92 4.97
C GLU A 1 2.68 0.12 3.93
N TRP A 2 1.96 -0.63 3.09
CA TRP A 2 2.46 -1.45 1.99
C TRP A 2 1.50 -1.35 0.79
N PHE A 3 2.07 -1.20 -0.41
CA PHE A 3 1.33 -1.20 -1.67
C PHE A 3 1.87 -2.34 -2.53
N ASN A 4 0.97 -3.15 -3.08
CA ASN A 4 1.31 -4.16 -4.08
C ASN A 4 1.64 -3.53 -5.44
N ALA A 5 1.09 -2.35 -5.69
CA ALA A 5 1.45 -1.51 -6.84
C ALA A 5 2.73 -0.71 -6.55
N ASP A 6 3.42 -0.29 -7.62
CA ASP A 6 4.51 0.68 -7.53
C ASP A 6 4.01 1.97 -6.84
N PRO A 7 4.62 2.40 -5.72
CA PRO A 7 4.24 3.64 -5.04
C PRO A 7 4.26 4.88 -5.95
N GLU A 8 5.19 4.96 -6.90
CA GLU A 8 5.25 6.09 -7.84
C GLU A 8 4.04 6.11 -8.78
N ALA A 9 3.55 4.93 -9.18
CA ALA A 9 2.33 4.83 -9.97
C ALA A 9 1.08 5.24 -9.16
N VAL A 10 1.05 4.92 -7.85
CA VAL A 10 -0.03 5.35 -6.94
C VAL A 10 -0.08 6.87 -6.84
N ILE A 11 1.08 7.52 -6.68
CA ILE A 11 1.20 8.98 -6.60
C ILE A 11 0.87 9.63 -7.95
N ALA A 12 1.41 9.12 -9.06
CA ALA A 12 1.15 9.65 -10.40
C ALA A 12 -0.35 9.64 -10.72
N LYS A 13 -1.07 8.59 -10.33
CA LYS A 13 -2.52 8.52 -10.51
C LYS A 13 -3.26 9.56 -9.67
N ALA A 14 -2.90 9.71 -8.39
CA ALA A 14 -3.49 10.73 -7.52
C ALA A 14 -3.30 12.14 -8.13
N LEU A 15 -2.06 12.48 -8.53
CA LEU A 15 -1.74 13.75 -9.18
C LEU A 15 -2.52 13.97 -10.48
N SER A 16 -2.64 12.94 -11.32
CA SER A 16 -3.35 13.05 -12.61
C SER A 16 -4.86 13.26 -12.45
N THR A 17 -5.46 12.74 -11.38
CA THR A 17 -6.90 12.81 -11.14
C THR A 17 -7.30 13.97 -10.23
N GLY A 18 -6.35 14.57 -9.52
CA GLY A 18 -6.58 15.57 -8.48
C GLY A 18 -7.19 15.01 -7.20
N GLY A 19 -7.35 13.68 -7.10
CA GLY A 19 -7.82 12.99 -5.91
C GLY A 19 -6.70 12.57 -4.97
N GLY A 20 -7.06 12.00 -3.82
CA GLY A 20 -6.08 11.38 -2.91
C GLY A 20 -5.53 10.06 -3.47
N PRO A 21 -4.36 9.59 -2.97
CA PRO A 21 -3.86 8.25 -3.25
C PRO A 21 -4.86 7.15 -2.88
N ASN A 22 -4.77 6.00 -3.56
CA ASN A 22 -5.50 4.81 -3.15
C ASN A 22 -5.06 4.38 -1.75
N VAL A 23 -5.96 3.71 -1.01
CA VAL A 23 -5.63 3.08 0.27
C VAL A 23 -4.59 1.97 0.09
N SER A 24 -3.73 1.79 1.09
CA SER A 24 -2.69 0.75 1.10
C SER A 24 -3.28 -0.65 1.21
N ASP A 25 -2.56 -1.64 0.65
CA ASP A 25 -2.95 -3.06 0.72
C ASP A 25 -2.73 -3.63 2.13
N ALA A 26 -1.76 -3.09 2.86
CA ALA A 26 -1.55 -3.43 4.26
C ALA A 26 -0.94 -2.31 5.10
N TYR A 27 -1.36 -2.25 6.36
CA TYR A 27 -0.62 -1.55 7.39
C TYR A 27 0.55 -2.41 7.87
N THR A 28 1.68 -1.77 8.17
CA THR A 28 2.91 -2.46 8.55
C THR A 28 3.44 -1.94 9.87
N ILE A 29 4.05 -2.83 10.66
CA ILE A 29 4.85 -2.50 11.83
C ILE A 29 6.28 -2.93 11.49
N ASN A 30 7.22 -1.97 11.46
CA ASN A 30 8.62 -2.21 11.07
C ASN A 30 8.77 -2.94 9.72
N GLY A 31 7.92 -2.61 8.73
CA GLY A 31 7.95 -3.21 7.40
C GLY A 31 7.22 -4.55 7.26
N LEU A 32 6.62 -5.08 8.33
CA LEU A 32 5.88 -6.34 8.32
C LEU A 32 4.37 -6.11 8.43
N PRO A 33 3.55 -6.64 7.51
CA PRO A 33 2.09 -6.51 7.57
C PRO A 33 1.43 -7.16 8.80
N GLY A 34 2.01 -8.27 9.29
CA GLY A 34 1.44 -9.07 10.37
C GLY A 34 0.42 -10.11 9.91
N MET A 35 -0.10 -10.90 10.85
CA MET A 35 -0.79 -12.17 10.55
C MET A 35 -2.13 -12.05 9.81
N LEU A 36 -2.76 -10.87 9.84
CA LEU A 36 -4.08 -10.65 9.24
C LEU A 36 -4.03 -10.47 7.72
N TYR A 37 -2.84 -10.27 7.16
CA TYR A 37 -2.65 -10.15 5.71
C TYR A 37 -2.14 -11.47 5.14
N ASN A 38 -2.63 -11.83 3.95
CA ASN A 38 -2.25 -13.08 3.29
C ASN A 38 -0.73 -13.21 3.15
N CYS A 39 -0.23 -14.44 3.25
CA CYS A 39 1.19 -14.79 3.10
C CYS A 39 2.15 -14.10 4.10
N SER A 40 1.63 -13.39 5.10
CA SER A 40 2.42 -12.70 6.12
C SER A 40 2.49 -13.49 7.44
N SER A 41 1.74 -14.58 7.54
CA SER A 41 1.85 -15.58 8.61
C SER A 41 2.90 -16.63 8.26
N LYS A 42 3.63 -17.11 9.27
CA LYS A 42 4.74 -18.06 9.13
C LYS A 42 4.27 -19.49 8.90
#